data_AF-A0A4S3MPS3-F1
#
_entry.id   AF-A0A4S3MPS3-F1
#
_cell.length_a   1.000
_cell.length_b   1.000
_cell.length_c   1.000
_cell.angle_alpha   90.00
_cell.angle_beta   90.00
_cell.angle_gamma   90.00
#
_symmetry.space_group_name_H-M   'P 1'
#
loop_
_entity.id
_entity.type
_entity.pdbx_description
1 polymer ?
#
loop_
_entity_poly.entity_id
_entity_poly.type
_entity_poly.pdbx_seq_one_letter_code
_entity_poly.pdbx_strand_id
1 'polypeptide(L)' 'MAAGVGALLALAFGFVLYIWLPASMAAHRGRSSLGWVILTLIFSPFITIIALLVLGPTVEKTLARMQRK' A
#
# COMPACT_ATOMS: atom_id res chain seq x y z
N MET A 1 -29.89 -13.23 -4.09
CA MET A 1 -29.03 -12.53 -5.07
C MET A 1 -28.24 -11.36 -4.43
N ALA A 2 -28.88 -10.46 -3.67
CA ALA A 2 -28.19 -9.31 -3.05
C ALA A 2 -27.04 -9.67 -2.07
N ALA A 3 -27.19 -10.74 -1.28
CA ALA A 3 -26.17 -11.14 -0.30
C ALA A 3 -24.81 -11.55 -0.92
N GLY A 4 -24.82 -12.20 -2.09
CA GLY A 4 -23.60 -12.63 -2.77
C GLY A 4 -22.79 -11.45 -3.33
N VAL A 5 -23.49 -10.45 -3.88
CA VAL A 5 -22.86 -9.22 -4.39
C VAL A 5 -22.27 -8.41 -3.23
N GLY A 6 -22.99 -8.28 -2.12
CA GLY A 6 -22.50 -7.59 -0.93
C GLY A 6 -21.22 -8.21 -0.37
N ALA A 7 -21.18 -9.53 -0.26
CA ALA A 7 -19.98 -10.26 0.19
C ALA A 7 -18.79 -10.08 -0.77
N LEU A 8 -19.03 -10.13 -2.08
CA LEU A 8 -17.98 -9.91 -3.08
C LEU A 8 -17.40 -8.49 -3.00
N LEU A 9 -18.26 -7.48 -2.84
CA LEU A 9 -17.83 -6.08 -2.67
C LEU A 9 -17.02 -5.90 -1.39
N ALA A 10 -17.43 -6.51 -0.28
CA ALA A 10 -16.68 -6.46 0.97
C ALA A 10 -15.29 -7.11 0.86
N LEU A 11 -15.20 -8.26 0.19
CA LEU A 11 -13.92 -8.94 -0.07
C LEU A 11 -13.02 -8.12 -0.99
N ALA A 12 -13.57 -7.57 -2.08
CA ALA A 12 -12.83 -6.72 -3.00
C ALA A 12 -12.31 -5.46 -2.30
N PHE A 13 -13.16 -4.81 -1.49
CA PHE A 13 -12.77 -3.66 -0.70
C PHE A 13 -11.68 -3.99 0.31
N GLY A 14 -11.82 -5.12 1.04
CA GLY A 14 -10.80 -5.60 1.97
C GLY A 14 -9.47 -5.87 1.28
N PHE A 15 -9.47 -6.55 0.14
CA PHE A 15 -8.27 -6.80 -0.65
C PHE A 15 -7.60 -5.50 -1.10
N VAL A 16 -8.37 -4.54 -1.60
CA VAL A 16 -7.86 -3.23 -2.01
C VAL A 16 -7.23 -2.51 -0.82
N LEU A 17 -7.93 -2.44 0.31
CA LEU A 17 -7.51 -1.67 1.47
C LEU A 17 -6.29 -2.26 2.20
N TYR A 18 -6.23 -3.59 2.34
CA TYR A 18 -5.19 -4.26 3.13
C TYR A 18 -3.99 -4.73 2.29
N ILE A 19 -4.16 -4.97 0.98
CA ILE A 19 -3.11 -5.55 0.14
C ILE A 19 -2.69 -4.57 -0.95
N TRP A 20 -3.57 -4.26 -1.89
CA TRP A 20 -3.20 -3.55 -3.12
C TRP A 20 -2.77 -2.10 -2.85
N LEU A 21 -3.50 -1.38 -1.99
CA LEU A 21 -3.22 0.01 -1.68
C LEU A 21 -1.88 0.18 -0.93
N PRO A 22 -1.61 -0.52 0.19
CA PRO A 22 -0.30 -0.45 0.86
C PRO A 22 0.86 -0.90 -0.03
N ALA A 23 0.69 -1.99 -0.79
CA ALA A 23 1.71 -2.50 -1.70
C ALA A 23 2.09 -1.47 -2.77
N SER A 24 1.08 -0.88 -3.43
CA SER A 24 1.30 0.11 -4.49
C SER A 24 1.93 1.40 -3.93
N MET A 25 1.49 1.87 -2.76
CA MET A 25 2.05 3.04 -2.09
C MET A 25 3.51 2.84 -1.69
N ALA A 26 3.87 1.66 -1.21
CA ALA A 26 5.24 1.29 -0.85
C ALA A 26 6.15 1.20 -2.09
N ALA A 27 5.71 0.50 -3.14
CA ALA A 27 6.45 0.39 -4.40
C ALA A 27 6.66 1.78 -5.05
N HIS A 28 5.63 2.62 -5.05
CA HIS A 28 5.73 3.98 -5.56
C HIS A 28 6.70 4.85 -4.74
N ARG A 29 7.08 4.45 -3.53
CA ARG A 29 8.08 5.15 -2.72
C ARG A 29 9.46 4.51 -2.76
N GLY A 30 9.65 3.39 -3.45
CA GLY A 30 10.93 2.67 -3.50
C GLY A 30 11.16 1.76 -2.30
N ARG A 31 10.09 1.37 -1.59
CA ARG A 31 10.16 0.44 -0.45
C ARG A 31 9.59 -0.93 -0.81
N SER A 32 9.95 -1.95 -0.03
CA SER A 32 9.48 -3.34 -0.23
C SER A 32 7.96 -3.49 -0.04
N SER A 33 7.23 -3.79 -1.11
CA SER A 33 5.77 -3.96 -1.06
C SER A 33 5.32 -5.02 -0.06
N LEU A 34 6.00 -6.18 -0.04
CA LEU A 34 5.65 -7.29 0.83
C LEU A 34 5.83 -6.95 2.31
N GLY A 35 6.92 -6.26 2.67
CA GLY A 35 7.15 -5.82 4.05
C GLY A 35 6.06 -4.86 4.55
N TRP A 36 5.62 -3.93 3.69
CA TRP A 36 4.55 -2.98 4.04
C TRP A 36 3.15 -3.60 4.09
N VAL A 37 2.89 -4.63 3.28
CA VAL A 37 1.66 -5.43 3.40
C VAL A 37 1.63 -6.20 4.71
N ILE A 38 2.73 -6.86 5.09
CA ILE A 38 2.81 -7.56 6.40
C ILE A 38 2.55 -6.58 7.54
N LEU A 39 3.15 -5.38 7.49
CA LEU A 39 2.93 -4.35 8.50
C LEU A 39 1.46 -3.87 8.54
N THR A 40 0.79 -3.81 7.39
CA THR A 40 -0.65 -3.50 7.29
C THR A 40 -1.50 -4.58 7.96
N LEU A 41 -1.16 -5.86 7.75
CA LEU A 41 -1.89 -6.99 8.32
C LEU A 41 -1.70 -7.11 9.84
N ILE A 42 -0.54 -6.71 10.36
CA ILE A 42 -0.23 -6.76 11.80
C ILE A 42 -0.90 -5.60 12.56
N PHE A 43 -0.86 -4.38 12.01
CA PHE A 43 -1.37 -3.19 12.70
C PHE A 43 -2.74 -2.79 12.17
N SER A 44 -2.77 -1.95 11.14
CA SER A 44 -3.99 -1.58 10.42
C SER A 44 -3.61 -0.90 9.11
N PRO A 45 -4.47 -0.96 8.08
CA PRO A 45 -4.24 -0.26 6.82
C PRO A 45 -4.15 1.25 7.04
N PHE A 46 -4.91 1.82 7.98
CA PHE A 46 -4.87 3.25 8.25
C PHE A 46 -3.52 3.70 8.82
N ILE A 47 -2.97 2.98 9.78
CA ILE A 47 -1.64 3.29 10.36
C ILE A 47 -0.57 3.18 9.27
N THR A 48 -0.61 2.12 8.46
CA THR A 48 0.35 1.93 7.37
C THR A 48 0.24 3.00 6.29
N ILE A 49 -0.97 3.38 5.89
CA ILE A 49 -1.21 4.46 4.93
C ILE A 49 -0.63 5.77 5.46
N ILE A 50 -0.91 6.13 6.72
CA ILE A 50 -0.37 7.34 7.35
C ILE A 50 1.15 7.30 7.38
N ALA A 51 1.75 6.17 7.79
CA ALA A 51 3.21 6.01 7.80
C ALA A 51 3.81 6.19 6.40
N LEU A 52 3.22 5.58 5.37
CA LEU A 52 3.67 5.74 3.98
C LEU A 52 3.49 7.17 3.46
N LEU A 53 2.43 7.87 3.86
CA LEU A 53 2.23 9.28 3.51
C LEU A 53 3.32 10.17 4.11
N VAL A 54 3.68 9.95 5.38
CA VAL A 54 4.71 10.72 6.08
C VAL A 54 6.12 10.42 5.58
N LEU A 55 6.43 9.16 5.25
CA LEU A 55 7.80 8.71 4.96
C LEU A 55 8.35 9.09 3.57
N GLY A 56 7.57 9.74 2.69
CA GLY A 56 8.03 10.22 1.37
C GLY A 56 8.69 9.13 0.48
N PRO A 57 9.31 9.47 -0.66
CA PRO A 57 10.15 8.54 -1.43
C PRO A 57 11.48 8.23 -0.71
N THR A 58 12.10 7.07 -0.98
CA THR A 58 13.45 6.80 -0.46
C THR A 58 14.52 7.64 -1.16
N VAL A 59 15.70 7.73 -0.54
CA VAL A 59 16.84 8.47 -1.08
C VAL A 59 17.28 7.86 -2.40
N GLU A 60 17.36 6.53 -2.51
CA GLU A 60 17.78 5.82 -3.72
C GLU A 60 16.84 6.13 -4.89
N LYS A 61 15.52 6.12 -4.63
CA LYS A 61 14.52 6.48 -5.64
C LYS A 61 14.64 7.94 -6.05
N THR A 62 14.97 8.82 -5.11
CA THR A 62 15.16 10.25 -5.35
C THR A 62 16.42 10.52 -6.18
N LEU A 63 17.54 9.85 -5.88
CA LEU A 63 18.78 9.92 -6.64
C LEU A 63 18.61 9.37 -8.06
N ALA A 64 17.96 8.20 -8.21
CA ALA A 64 17.67 7.62 -9.52
C ALA A 64 16.80 8.54 -10.40
N ARG A 65 15.93 9.37 -9.78
CA ARG A 65 15.15 10.38 -10.50
C ARG A 65 15.99 11.57 -10.96
N MET A 66 16.99 11.97 -10.19
CA MET A 66 17.91 13.07 -10.57
C MET A 66 18.87 12.64 -11.68
N GLN A 67 19.39 11.42 -11.63
CA GLN A 67 20.31 10.88 -12.66
C GLN A 67 19.65 10.67 -14.04
N ARG A 68 18.31 10.60 -14.08
CA ARG A 68 17.55 10.50 -15.34
C ARG A 68 17.19 11.86 -15.95
N LYS A 69 17.49 12.97 -15.28
CA LYS A 69 17.34 14.32 -15.82
C LYS A 69 18.65 14.79 -16.42
#